data_AF-A0A7G2LZZ6-F1
#
_entry.id   AF-A0A7G2LZZ6-F1
#
_cell.length_a   1.000
_cell.length_b   1.000
_cell.length_c   1.000
_cell.angle_alpha   90.00
_cell.angle_beta   90.00
_cell.angle_gamma   90.00
#
_symmetry.space_group_name_H-M   'P 1'
#
loop_
_entity.id
_entity.type
_entity.pdbx_description
1 polymer ?
#
loop_
_entity_poly.entity_id
_entity_poly.type
_entity_poly.pdbx_seq_one_letter_code
_entity_poly.pdbx_strand_id
1 'polypeptide(L)'
;MNDKFDSFVVFAEMRTGSNFLEANLNAFAGIACHGEAFNPFFMGYPKSEPILGIDQATRDENPKKLLAAIQGQQDALGGFRYFHDHDPRVFDTIIKDQRCAKIVLTRNPVDSYVSWKIAQATGQWKLTDMKAQKVAQAVFDADEFSAHLDALQRFQITLLNRLQTSGQTAFYVAYEDLQSVEVMNGLARYLGVDEQLEALDKNLKKQNPSPISAKVSNYDEMLEALARLDRFDLTRTPNFEPRRGPNVPSYVAAATSGLIYLPIKSGPEDQVLNWLAALDGVPREALRDKLSQKELRQWKRKTPGHRGFTVLRHPALRAHDAFCRHILTTGEGSYRQ
;
A
#
# COMPACT_ATOMS: atom_id res chain seq x y z
N MET A 1 26.15 -22.80 5.45
CA MET A 1 25.05 -21.86 5.73
C MET A 1 23.77 -22.59 5.39
N ASN A 2 22.78 -22.59 6.27
CA ASN A 2 21.58 -23.38 6.05
C ASN A 2 20.62 -22.52 5.21
N ASP A 3 20.63 -22.72 3.90
CA ASP A 3 19.84 -21.90 2.97
C ASP A 3 18.35 -22.11 3.26
N LYS A 4 17.77 -21.08 3.87
CA LYS A 4 16.39 -21.05 4.35
C LYS A 4 15.39 -21.24 3.19
N PHE A 5 15.75 -20.78 2.01
CA PHE A 5 14.92 -20.80 0.81
C PHE A 5 15.74 -21.25 -0.41
N ASP A 6 15.10 -21.97 -1.33
CA ASP A 6 15.63 -22.35 -2.66
C ASP A 6 15.22 -21.34 -3.75
N SER A 7 14.16 -20.58 -3.48
CA SER A 7 13.64 -19.59 -4.42
C SER A 7 12.82 -18.53 -3.71
N PHE A 8 12.38 -17.50 -4.42
CA PHE A 8 11.38 -16.56 -3.93
C PHE A 8 10.36 -16.19 -4.99
N VAL A 9 9.20 -15.72 -4.54
CA VAL A 9 8.17 -15.13 -5.39
C VAL A 9 7.73 -13.78 -4.83
N VAL A 10 7.61 -12.80 -5.74
CA VAL A 10 7.01 -11.50 -5.48
C VAL A 10 5.57 -11.53 -6.00
N PHE A 11 4.61 -11.72 -5.09
CA PHE A 11 3.20 -11.50 -5.35
C PHE A 11 2.94 -10.01 -5.45
N ALA A 12 2.59 -9.55 -6.64
CA ALA A 12 2.37 -8.14 -6.93
C ALA A 12 1.30 -8.00 -8.01
N GLU A 13 1.03 -6.75 -8.40
CA GLU A 13 0.07 -6.45 -9.45
C GLU A 13 0.63 -5.44 -10.44
N MET A 14 -0.04 -5.31 -11.58
CA MET A 14 0.28 -4.26 -12.55
C MET A 14 0.34 -2.91 -11.84
N ARG A 15 1.40 -2.14 -12.13
CA ARG A 15 1.61 -0.78 -11.60
C ARG A 15 1.73 -0.69 -10.07
N THR A 16 2.03 -1.77 -9.36
CA THR A 16 2.34 -1.72 -7.91
C THR A 16 3.76 -1.24 -7.58
N GLY A 17 4.61 -1.02 -8.59
CA GLY A 17 6.04 -0.76 -8.41
C GLY A 17 6.91 -2.01 -8.42
N SER A 18 6.36 -3.15 -8.84
CA SER A 18 7.05 -4.44 -8.88
C SER A 18 8.33 -4.44 -9.73
N ASN A 19 8.36 -3.69 -10.85
CA ASN A 19 9.59 -3.47 -11.63
C ASN A 19 10.69 -2.75 -10.82
N PHE A 20 10.32 -1.80 -9.95
CA PHE A 20 11.31 -1.09 -9.13
C PHE A 20 11.84 -2.00 -8.02
N LEU A 21 10.97 -2.78 -7.39
CA LEU A 21 11.37 -3.78 -6.42
C LEU A 21 12.33 -4.81 -7.05
N GLU A 22 12.00 -5.33 -8.24
CA GLU A 22 12.85 -6.24 -9.01
C GLU A 22 14.23 -5.62 -9.30
N ALA A 23 14.28 -4.38 -9.80
CA ALA A 23 15.55 -3.72 -10.09
C ALA A 23 16.46 -3.62 -8.85
N ASN A 24 15.89 -3.32 -7.68
CA ASN A 24 16.68 -3.27 -6.44
C ASN A 24 17.03 -4.67 -5.91
N LEU A 25 16.17 -5.67 -6.09
CA LEU A 25 16.49 -7.06 -5.76
C LEU A 25 17.67 -7.56 -6.61
N ASN A 26 17.68 -7.26 -7.91
CA ASN A 26 18.76 -7.60 -8.84
C ASN A 26 20.06 -6.79 -8.62
N ALA A 27 20.04 -5.79 -7.73
CA ALA A 27 21.25 -5.08 -7.35
C ALA A 27 22.08 -5.84 -6.30
N PHE A 28 21.50 -6.83 -5.62
CA PHE A 28 22.22 -7.73 -4.73
C PHE A 28 22.84 -8.86 -5.56
N ALA A 29 24.14 -9.12 -5.39
CA ALA A 29 24.84 -10.17 -6.12
C ALA A 29 24.25 -11.58 -5.85
N GLY A 30 23.71 -11.80 -4.64
CA GLY A 30 23.11 -13.08 -4.24
C GLY A 30 21.66 -13.30 -4.68
N ILE A 31 21.06 -12.41 -5.48
CA ILE A 31 19.64 -12.48 -5.85
C ILE A 31 19.49 -12.35 -7.37
N ALA A 32 18.66 -13.22 -7.95
CA ALA A 32 18.30 -13.16 -9.37
C ALA A 32 16.77 -13.24 -9.56
N CYS A 33 16.15 -12.09 -9.85
CA CYS A 33 14.74 -11.96 -10.17
C CYS A 33 14.52 -11.93 -11.70
N HIS A 34 13.85 -12.95 -12.21
CA HIS A 34 13.66 -13.23 -13.63
C HIS A 34 12.39 -12.62 -14.23
N GLY A 35 12.01 -11.42 -13.79
CA GLY A 35 10.83 -10.75 -14.36
C GLY A 35 9.51 -11.45 -14.04
N GLU A 36 8.56 -11.31 -14.96
CA GLU A 36 7.27 -12.01 -14.95
C GLU A 36 7.41 -13.38 -15.66
N ALA A 37 8.17 -14.29 -15.05
CA ALA A 37 8.54 -15.59 -15.61
C ALA A 37 7.34 -16.46 -16.04
N PHE A 38 6.16 -16.23 -15.44
CA PHE A 38 4.92 -16.96 -15.71
C PHE A 38 3.82 -16.12 -16.36
N ASN A 39 4.15 -14.98 -16.97
CA ASN A 39 3.20 -14.18 -17.75
C ASN A 39 2.70 -14.99 -18.96
N PRO A 40 1.38 -15.01 -19.26
CA PRO A 40 0.85 -15.82 -20.36
C PRO A 40 1.28 -15.34 -21.76
N PHE A 41 1.69 -14.07 -21.91
CA PHE A 41 1.98 -13.47 -23.21
C PHE A 41 3.48 -13.42 -23.55
N PHE A 42 4.34 -13.35 -22.53
CA PHE A 42 5.80 -13.27 -22.70
C PHE A 42 6.52 -13.98 -21.55
N MET A 43 7.84 -14.08 -21.65
CA MET A 43 8.69 -14.72 -20.64
C MET A 43 9.62 -13.68 -19.99
N GLY A 44 9.40 -13.38 -18.70
CA GLY A 44 10.25 -12.51 -17.91
C GLY A 44 10.12 -11.02 -18.26
N TYR A 45 10.62 -10.64 -19.43
CA TYR A 45 10.62 -9.26 -19.94
C TYR A 45 9.97 -9.19 -21.34
N PRO A 46 9.50 -7.99 -21.76
CA PRO A 46 9.08 -7.79 -23.14
C PRO A 46 10.25 -8.03 -24.09
N LYS A 47 10.10 -9.02 -25.01
CA LYS A 47 11.11 -9.67 -25.88
C LYS A 47 11.69 -10.94 -25.24
N SER A 48 11.16 -12.09 -25.69
CA SER A 48 11.32 -13.43 -25.12
C SER A 48 12.74 -14.00 -25.24
N GLU A 49 13.65 -13.59 -24.34
CA GLU A 49 14.89 -14.33 -24.12
C GLU A 49 14.61 -15.55 -23.22
N PRO A 50 15.24 -16.72 -23.49
CA PRO A 50 15.13 -17.88 -22.61
C PRO A 50 15.61 -17.57 -21.19
N ILE A 51 14.86 -17.97 -20.17
CA ILE A 51 15.27 -17.87 -18.77
C ILE A 51 15.98 -19.16 -18.39
N LEU A 52 17.26 -19.08 -18.00
CA LEU A 52 18.06 -20.24 -17.58
C LEU A 52 18.06 -21.38 -18.63
N GLY A 53 18.05 -21.01 -19.92
CA GLY A 53 18.02 -21.95 -21.03
C GLY A 53 16.64 -22.55 -21.36
N ILE A 54 15.58 -22.15 -20.66
CA ILE A 54 14.19 -22.58 -20.92
C ILE A 54 13.50 -21.51 -21.76
N ASP A 55 13.02 -21.89 -22.95
CA ASP A 55 12.26 -21.01 -23.83
C ASP A 55 10.75 -20.98 -23.52
N GLN A 56 10.05 -20.04 -24.15
CA GLN A 56 8.61 -19.85 -23.95
C GLN A 56 7.80 -21.10 -24.30
N ALA A 57 8.12 -21.78 -25.40
CA ALA A 57 7.40 -22.99 -25.82
C ALA A 57 7.51 -24.11 -24.76
N THR A 58 8.71 -24.32 -24.22
CA THR A 58 8.97 -25.32 -23.18
C THR A 58 8.23 -24.99 -21.88
N ARG A 59 8.20 -23.71 -21.49
CA ARG A 59 7.43 -23.24 -20.32
C ARG A 59 5.93 -23.40 -20.53
N ASP A 60 5.42 -23.02 -21.70
CA ASP A 60 3.99 -23.05 -22.00
C ASP A 60 3.46 -24.50 -21.99
N GLU A 61 4.25 -25.44 -22.51
CA GLU A 61 3.98 -26.89 -22.44
C GLU A 61 4.03 -27.39 -20.98
N ASN A 62 5.10 -27.09 -20.24
CA ASN A 62 5.28 -27.54 -18.87
C ASN A 62 5.98 -26.48 -18.00
N PRO A 63 5.23 -25.63 -17.28
CA PRO A 63 5.80 -24.51 -16.53
C PRO A 63 6.64 -24.98 -15.33
N LYS A 64 6.49 -26.23 -14.89
CA LYS A 64 7.32 -26.80 -13.81
C LYS A 64 8.78 -26.93 -14.19
N LYS A 65 9.11 -27.05 -15.48
CA LYS A 65 10.51 -27.08 -15.96
C LYS A 65 11.22 -25.77 -15.63
N LEU A 66 10.58 -24.63 -15.93
CA LEU A 66 11.11 -23.31 -15.59
C LEU A 66 11.16 -23.10 -14.08
N LEU A 67 10.12 -23.49 -13.34
CA LEU A 67 10.11 -23.37 -11.89
C LEU A 67 11.27 -24.15 -11.23
N ALA A 68 11.51 -25.38 -11.66
CA ALA A 68 12.62 -26.20 -11.18
C ALA A 68 13.99 -25.59 -11.54
N ALA A 69 14.13 -24.99 -12.73
CA ALA A 69 15.35 -24.30 -13.11
C ALA A 69 15.64 -23.09 -12.20
N ILE A 70 14.61 -22.31 -11.86
CA ILE A 70 14.73 -21.16 -10.94
C ILE A 70 15.07 -21.63 -9.51
N GLN A 71 14.42 -22.70 -9.03
CA GLN A 71 14.68 -23.28 -7.70
C GLN A 71 16.07 -23.93 -7.58
N GLY A 72 16.65 -24.41 -8.69
CA GLY A 72 17.95 -25.07 -8.74
C GLY A 72 19.12 -24.15 -9.05
N GLN A 73 18.91 -22.83 -9.10
CA GLN A 73 19.96 -21.86 -9.42
C GLN A 73 21.04 -21.84 -8.33
N GLN A 74 22.31 -22.05 -8.71
CA GLN A 74 23.41 -22.24 -7.75
C GLN A 74 24.09 -20.93 -7.30
N ASP A 75 24.18 -19.95 -8.19
CA ASP A 75 24.98 -18.74 -7.95
C ASP A 75 24.21 -17.60 -7.25
N ALA A 76 22.88 -17.69 -7.22
CA ALA A 76 22.01 -16.70 -6.62
C ALA A 76 20.66 -17.32 -6.27
N LEU A 77 19.99 -16.75 -5.27
CA LEU A 77 18.60 -17.11 -4.97
C LEU A 77 17.71 -16.66 -6.14
N GLY A 78 17.17 -17.63 -6.87
CA GLY A 78 16.30 -17.39 -8.01
C GLY A 78 14.88 -16.99 -7.60
N GLY A 79 14.29 -16.04 -8.30
CA GLY A 79 12.89 -15.69 -8.09
C GLY A 79 12.24 -14.96 -9.25
N PHE A 80 10.98 -14.61 -9.07
CA PHE A 80 10.16 -14.00 -10.13
C PHE A 80 8.97 -13.24 -9.54
N ARG A 81 8.38 -12.39 -10.37
CA ARG A 81 7.09 -11.73 -10.10
C ARG A 81 5.94 -12.60 -10.55
N TYR A 82 4.92 -12.71 -9.72
CA TYR A 82 3.69 -13.45 -9.98
C TYR A 82 2.48 -12.56 -9.75
N PHE A 83 1.65 -12.36 -10.78
CA PHE A 83 0.39 -11.60 -10.69
C PHE A 83 -0.81 -12.53 -10.70
N HIS A 84 -1.99 -12.03 -10.33
CA HIS A 84 -3.21 -12.85 -10.24
C HIS A 84 -3.64 -13.53 -11.55
N ASP A 85 -3.21 -13.00 -12.71
CA ASP A 85 -3.53 -13.48 -14.06
C ASP A 85 -2.38 -14.25 -14.74
N HIS A 86 -1.30 -14.53 -13.99
CA HIS A 86 -0.21 -15.40 -14.45
C HIS A 86 -0.63 -16.86 -14.47
N ASP A 87 0.20 -17.72 -15.06
CA ASP A 87 -0.11 -19.14 -15.24
C ASP A 87 -0.59 -19.80 -13.92
N PRO A 88 -1.87 -20.21 -13.82
CA PRO A 88 -2.42 -20.73 -12.57
C PRO A 88 -1.85 -22.11 -12.22
N ARG A 89 -1.23 -22.82 -13.18
CA ARG A 89 -0.65 -24.16 -12.97
C ARG A 89 0.53 -24.15 -12.00
N VAL A 90 1.16 -22.99 -11.77
CA VAL A 90 2.29 -22.86 -10.83
C VAL A 90 1.89 -22.35 -9.45
N PHE A 91 0.79 -21.60 -9.32
CA PHE A 91 0.41 -20.90 -8.08
C PHE A 91 0.41 -21.83 -6.86
N ASP A 92 -0.27 -22.96 -6.97
CA ASP A 92 -0.43 -23.90 -5.87
C ASP A 92 0.90 -24.56 -5.46
N THR A 93 1.87 -24.66 -6.40
CA THR A 93 3.21 -25.19 -6.11
C THR A 93 4.00 -24.17 -5.31
N ILE A 94 4.04 -22.91 -5.75
CA ILE A 94 4.88 -21.86 -5.14
C ILE A 94 4.34 -21.42 -3.77
N ILE A 95 3.01 -21.36 -3.61
CA ILE A 95 2.43 -20.86 -2.37
C ILE A 95 2.54 -21.88 -1.23
N LYS A 96 2.50 -23.18 -1.54
CA LYS A 96 2.62 -24.28 -0.55
C LYS A 96 4.06 -24.62 -0.19
N ASP A 97 5.02 -24.32 -1.07
CA ASP A 97 6.42 -24.67 -0.89
C ASP A 97 7.09 -23.83 0.22
N GLN A 98 7.38 -24.43 1.37
CA GLN A 98 8.01 -23.74 2.51
C GLN A 98 9.44 -23.25 2.22
N ARG A 99 10.10 -23.78 1.19
CA ARG A 99 11.43 -23.35 0.74
C ARG A 99 11.36 -22.25 -0.32
N CYS A 100 10.16 -21.84 -0.75
CA CYS A 100 9.98 -20.65 -1.57
C CYS A 100 9.64 -19.45 -0.68
N ALA A 101 10.46 -18.40 -0.65
CA ALA A 101 10.16 -17.20 0.12
C ALA A 101 8.99 -16.41 -0.51
N LYS A 102 8.07 -15.91 0.31
CA LYS A 102 6.94 -15.09 -0.16
C LYS A 102 7.19 -13.62 0.12
N ILE A 103 7.02 -12.79 -0.90
CA ILE A 103 7.02 -11.34 -0.80
C ILE A 103 5.67 -10.86 -1.33
N VAL A 104 4.98 -10.00 -0.58
CA VAL A 104 3.70 -9.42 -1.00
C VAL A 104 3.87 -7.92 -1.15
N LEU A 105 3.86 -7.44 -2.39
CA LEU A 105 3.92 -6.02 -2.71
C LEU A 105 2.50 -5.46 -2.85
N THR A 106 2.19 -4.46 -2.05
CA THR A 106 0.89 -3.78 -2.06
C THR A 106 1.02 -2.32 -2.50
N ARG A 107 -0.02 -1.82 -3.14
CA ARG A 107 -0.19 -0.41 -3.48
C ARG A 107 -1.67 -0.07 -3.40
N ASN A 108 -1.99 1.20 -3.16
CA ASN A 108 -3.37 1.67 -3.27
C ASN A 108 -3.96 1.28 -4.65
N PRO A 109 -5.08 0.53 -4.69
CA PRO A 109 -5.71 0.11 -5.95
C PRO A 109 -6.11 1.29 -6.84
N VAL A 110 -6.56 2.40 -6.25
CA VAL A 110 -6.96 3.60 -7.00
C VAL A 110 -5.75 4.21 -7.72
N ASP A 111 -4.62 4.35 -7.02
CA ASP A 111 -3.38 4.89 -7.60
C ASP A 111 -2.82 3.98 -8.70
N SER A 112 -2.96 2.66 -8.53
CA SER A 112 -2.52 1.66 -9.51
C SER A 112 -3.38 1.71 -10.77
N TYR A 113 -4.70 1.76 -10.60
CA TYR A 113 -5.68 1.85 -11.69
C TYR A 113 -5.53 3.16 -12.49
N VAL A 114 -5.46 4.32 -11.83
CA VAL A 114 -5.23 5.60 -12.52
C VAL A 114 -3.89 5.59 -13.26
N SER A 115 -2.83 5.02 -12.66
CA SER A 115 -1.56 4.87 -13.36
C SER A 115 -1.66 3.96 -14.59
N TRP A 116 -2.50 2.92 -14.55
CA TRP A 116 -2.72 2.02 -15.67
C TRP A 116 -3.50 2.70 -16.80
N LYS A 117 -4.58 3.43 -16.50
CA LYS A 117 -5.34 4.21 -17.48
C LYS A 117 -4.49 5.27 -18.18
N ILE A 118 -3.61 5.98 -17.44
CA ILE A 118 -2.66 6.93 -18.05
C ILE A 118 -1.68 6.20 -18.99
N ALA A 119 -1.14 5.05 -18.58
CA ALA A 119 -0.22 4.28 -19.42
C ALA A 119 -0.91 3.80 -20.70
N GLN A 120 -2.16 3.33 -20.61
CA GLN A 120 -2.98 2.94 -21.76
C GLN A 120 -3.23 4.13 -22.70
N ALA A 121 -3.57 5.30 -22.16
CA ALA A 121 -3.84 6.50 -22.95
C ALA A 121 -2.57 7.08 -23.62
N THR A 122 -1.40 6.93 -22.99
CA THR A 122 -0.14 7.52 -23.47
C THR A 122 0.73 6.56 -24.27
N GLY A 123 0.48 5.25 -24.20
CA GLY A 123 1.37 4.20 -24.72
C GLY A 123 2.70 4.07 -23.98
N GLN A 124 2.89 4.75 -22.84
CA GLN A 124 4.14 4.77 -22.08
C GLN A 124 4.10 3.78 -20.90
N TRP A 125 4.76 2.64 -21.05
CA TRP A 125 4.81 1.57 -20.03
C TRP A 125 6.01 1.67 -19.07
N LYS A 126 7.13 2.24 -19.53
CA LYS A 126 8.33 2.57 -18.72
C LYS A 126 8.68 4.05 -18.91
N LEU A 127 8.63 4.83 -17.83
CA LEU A 127 9.10 6.22 -17.80
C LEU A 127 10.60 6.22 -17.47
N THR A 128 11.45 5.97 -18.48
CA THR A 128 12.90 6.18 -18.37
C THR A 128 13.29 7.64 -18.56
N ASP A 129 12.41 8.47 -19.12
CA ASP A 129 12.72 9.85 -19.48
C ASP A 129 11.67 10.84 -18.96
N MET A 130 12.01 11.59 -17.91
CA MET A 130 11.12 12.57 -17.28
C MET A 130 10.82 13.78 -18.18
N LYS A 131 11.58 13.98 -19.27
CA LYS A 131 11.44 15.15 -20.16
C LYS A 131 10.33 14.99 -21.21
N ALA A 132 9.84 13.78 -21.45
CA ALA A 132 8.78 13.49 -22.43
C ALA A 132 7.44 13.12 -21.78
N GLN A 133 7.13 13.75 -20.64
CA GLN A 133 5.91 13.49 -19.91
C GLN A 133 4.71 14.10 -20.65
N LYS A 134 3.94 13.26 -21.34
CA LYS A 134 2.62 13.68 -21.83
C LYS A 134 1.69 13.83 -20.61
N VAL A 135 1.17 15.04 -20.41
CA VAL A 135 0.14 15.34 -19.41
C VAL A 135 -1.18 14.77 -19.92
N ALA A 136 -1.32 13.44 -19.90
CA ALA A 136 -2.57 12.78 -20.17
C ALA A 136 -3.32 12.57 -18.85
N GLN A 137 -4.58 12.99 -18.81
CA GLN A 137 -5.49 12.63 -17.74
C GLN A 137 -6.15 11.29 -18.08
N ALA A 138 -6.32 10.43 -17.07
CA ALA A 138 -7.11 9.22 -17.19
C ALA A 138 -8.61 9.56 -17.09
N VAL A 139 -9.41 8.85 -17.86
CA VAL A 139 -10.86 8.74 -17.61
C VAL A 139 -11.06 7.56 -16.67
N PHE A 140 -11.73 7.81 -15.54
CA PHE A 140 -12.12 6.79 -14.57
C PHE A 140 -13.41 6.10 -15.01
N ASP A 141 -13.43 4.78 -14.97
CA ASP A 141 -14.62 3.96 -15.22
C ASP A 141 -14.94 3.17 -13.95
N ALA A 142 -16.14 3.38 -13.41
CA ALA A 142 -16.53 2.80 -12.13
C ALA A 142 -16.71 1.28 -12.19
N ASP A 143 -17.27 0.76 -13.29
CA ASP A 143 -17.53 -0.67 -13.45
C ASP A 143 -16.22 -1.41 -13.73
N GLU A 144 -15.35 -0.84 -14.58
CA GLU A 144 -14.01 -1.37 -14.82
C GLU A 144 -13.17 -1.38 -13.53
N PHE A 145 -13.22 -0.29 -12.75
CA PHE A 145 -12.51 -0.21 -11.47
C PHE A 145 -13.05 -1.22 -10.45
N SER A 146 -14.38 -1.39 -10.37
CA SER A 146 -14.99 -2.36 -9.46
C SER A 146 -14.59 -3.79 -9.81
N ALA A 147 -14.65 -4.16 -11.09
CA ALA A 147 -14.23 -5.49 -11.55
C ALA A 147 -12.73 -5.74 -11.28
N HIS A 148 -11.89 -4.72 -11.50
CA HIS A 148 -10.48 -4.79 -11.19
C HIS A 148 -10.23 -4.98 -9.69
N LEU A 149 -10.90 -4.19 -8.84
CA LEU A 149 -10.79 -4.27 -7.39
C LEU A 149 -11.22 -5.64 -6.86
N ASP A 150 -12.33 -6.18 -7.36
CA ASP A 150 -12.84 -7.50 -6.99
C ASP A 150 -11.83 -8.61 -7.32
N ALA A 151 -11.20 -8.57 -8.49
CA ALA A 151 -10.18 -9.53 -8.88
C ALA A 151 -8.98 -9.49 -7.93
N LEU A 152 -8.48 -8.29 -7.62
CA LEU A 152 -7.39 -8.09 -6.68
C LEU A 152 -7.73 -8.62 -5.29
N GLN A 153 -8.92 -8.31 -4.79
CA GLN A 153 -9.37 -8.74 -3.47
C GLN A 153 -9.51 -10.26 -3.37
N ARG A 154 -10.09 -10.91 -4.39
CA ARG A 154 -10.21 -12.38 -4.43
C ARG A 154 -8.85 -13.05 -4.40
N PHE A 155 -7.87 -12.52 -5.14
CA PHE A 155 -6.52 -13.05 -5.12
C PHE A 155 -5.85 -12.86 -3.75
N GLN A 156 -5.98 -11.67 -3.15
CA GLN A 156 -5.44 -11.40 -1.80
C GLN A 156 -6.06 -12.29 -0.73
N ILE A 157 -7.37 -12.52 -0.76
CA ILE A 157 -8.06 -13.46 0.15
C ILE A 157 -7.51 -14.88 -0.03
N THR A 158 -7.34 -15.31 -1.28
CA THR A 158 -6.76 -16.63 -1.60
C THR A 158 -5.34 -16.76 -1.07
N LEU A 159 -4.50 -15.74 -1.30
CA LEU A 159 -3.12 -15.70 -0.84
C LEU A 159 -3.04 -15.76 0.69
N LEU A 160 -3.80 -14.93 1.40
CA LEU A 160 -3.88 -14.93 2.86
C LEU A 160 -4.35 -16.27 3.42
N ASN A 161 -5.42 -16.84 2.85
CA ASN A 161 -5.93 -18.13 3.27
C ASN A 161 -4.88 -19.24 3.09
N ARG A 162 -4.16 -19.25 1.97
CA ARG A 162 -3.11 -20.25 1.71
C ARG A 162 -1.94 -20.11 2.66
N LEU A 163 -1.48 -18.88 2.94
CA LEU A 163 -0.44 -18.62 3.93
C LEU A 163 -0.87 -19.09 5.33
N GLN A 164 -2.08 -18.74 5.77
CA GLN A 164 -2.61 -19.14 7.07
C GLN A 164 -2.76 -20.65 7.21
N THR A 165 -3.38 -21.32 6.23
CA THR A 165 -3.62 -22.77 6.29
C THR A 165 -2.36 -23.61 6.15
N SER A 166 -1.29 -23.05 5.58
CA SER A 166 0.03 -23.69 5.50
C SER A 166 1.00 -23.30 6.61
N GLY A 167 0.60 -22.40 7.52
CA GLY A 167 1.45 -21.91 8.61
C GLY A 167 2.64 -21.06 8.13
N GLN A 168 2.53 -20.45 6.95
CA GLN A 168 3.59 -19.66 6.33
C GLN A 168 3.35 -18.16 6.52
N THR A 169 4.42 -17.39 6.50
CA THR A 169 4.39 -15.92 6.51
C THR A 169 5.00 -15.37 5.23
N ALA A 170 4.63 -14.15 4.87
CA ALA A 170 5.27 -13.41 3.78
C ALA A 170 5.90 -12.12 4.28
N PHE A 171 6.89 -11.61 3.55
CA PHE A 171 7.40 -10.26 3.74
C PHE A 171 6.47 -9.27 3.02
N TYR A 172 5.74 -8.47 3.78
CA TYR A 172 4.84 -7.46 3.24
C TYR A 172 5.59 -6.14 3.03
N VAL A 173 5.48 -5.59 1.83
CA VAL A 173 6.07 -4.31 1.47
C VAL A 173 5.06 -3.46 0.73
N ALA A 174 4.97 -2.18 1.07
CA ALA A 174 4.14 -1.23 0.35
C ALA A 174 4.96 -0.48 -0.71
N TYR A 175 4.31 -0.02 -1.77
CA TYR A 175 4.93 0.80 -2.82
C TYR A 175 5.72 2.00 -2.27
N GLU A 176 5.18 2.65 -1.22
CA GLU A 176 5.78 3.81 -0.59
C GLU A 176 7.09 3.47 0.13
N ASP A 177 7.20 2.24 0.63
CA ASP A 177 8.35 1.76 1.40
C ASP A 177 9.49 1.28 0.47
N LEU A 178 9.25 1.12 -0.84
CA LEU A 178 10.27 0.73 -1.80
C LEU A 178 11.44 1.72 -1.90
N GLN A 179 11.24 2.97 -1.48
CA GLN A 179 12.29 4.00 -1.47
C GLN A 179 13.19 3.96 -0.24
N SER A 180 12.95 3.03 0.69
CA SER A 180 13.78 2.87 1.88
C SER A 180 14.87 1.81 1.64
N VAL A 181 16.13 2.24 1.68
CA VAL A 181 17.31 1.35 1.69
C VAL A 181 17.22 0.35 2.85
N GLU A 182 16.76 0.80 4.01
CA GLU A 182 16.61 -0.05 5.20
C GLU A 182 15.59 -1.17 4.98
N VAL A 183 14.49 -0.88 4.27
CA VAL A 183 13.47 -1.88 3.93
C VAL A 183 14.00 -2.87 2.90
N MET A 184 14.74 -2.41 1.88
CA MET A 184 15.38 -3.31 0.90
C MET A 184 16.43 -4.22 1.55
N ASN A 185 17.27 -3.69 2.43
CA ASN A 185 18.23 -4.49 3.20
C ASN A 185 17.51 -5.44 4.18
N GLY A 186 16.37 -5.04 4.73
CA GLY A 186 15.50 -5.92 5.52
C GLY A 186 14.92 -7.08 4.69
N LEU A 187 14.55 -6.81 3.45
CA LEU A 187 14.07 -7.81 2.51
C LEU A 187 15.18 -8.79 2.09
N ALA A 188 16.39 -8.31 1.80
CA ALA A 188 17.54 -9.17 1.50
C ALA A 188 17.84 -10.13 2.67
N ARG A 189 17.86 -9.61 3.91
CA ARG A 189 18.01 -10.46 5.12
C ARG A 189 16.87 -11.47 5.27
N TYR A 190 15.63 -11.09 4.94
CA TYR A 190 14.52 -12.04 4.94
C TYR A 190 14.76 -13.19 3.97
N LEU A 191 15.33 -12.90 2.79
CA LEU A 191 15.70 -13.87 1.78
C LEU A 191 16.96 -14.68 2.13
N GLY A 192 17.65 -14.37 3.23
CA GLY A 192 18.88 -15.05 3.65
C GLY A 192 20.15 -14.52 2.99
N VAL A 193 20.09 -13.31 2.40
CA VAL A 193 21.25 -12.64 1.78
C VAL A 193 21.81 -11.61 2.76
N ASP A 194 23.10 -11.72 3.07
CA ASP A 194 23.80 -10.88 4.07
C ASP A 194 24.34 -9.55 3.48
N GLU A 195 24.36 -9.42 2.16
CA GLU A 195 24.76 -8.19 1.47
C GLU A 195 23.82 -7.02 1.83
N GLN A 196 24.38 -5.81 1.87
CA GLN A 196 23.62 -4.58 2.11
C GLN A 196 23.91 -3.55 1.03
N LEU A 197 22.86 -2.92 0.54
CA LEU A 197 22.96 -1.77 -0.34
C LEU A 197 23.22 -0.51 0.48
N GLU A 198 24.15 0.34 0.01
CA GLU A 198 24.36 1.69 0.53
C GLU A 198 23.35 2.69 -0.04
N ALA A 199 22.84 2.42 -1.25
CA ALA A 199 21.88 3.27 -1.94
C ALA A 199 21.00 2.44 -2.88
N LEU A 200 19.77 2.91 -3.12
CA LEU A 200 18.86 2.32 -4.12
C LEU A 200 19.27 2.67 -5.55
N ASP A 201 18.76 1.88 -6.50
CA ASP A 201 18.86 2.22 -7.92
C ASP A 201 18.22 3.60 -8.18
N LYS A 202 19.05 4.55 -8.64
CA LYS A 202 18.66 5.94 -8.92
C LYS A 202 17.91 6.10 -10.25
N ASN A 203 17.89 5.06 -11.09
CA ASN A 203 17.30 5.11 -12.42
C ASN A 203 15.76 5.12 -12.40
N LEU A 204 15.14 4.60 -11.33
CA LEU A 204 13.69 4.58 -11.17
C LEU A 204 13.23 5.60 -10.10
N LYS A 205 13.09 6.86 -10.53
CA LYS A 205 12.52 7.92 -9.69
C LYS A 205 11.02 7.75 -9.48
N LYS A 206 10.52 8.30 -8.36
CA LYS A 206 9.11 8.31 -7.96
C LYS A 206 8.23 8.72 -9.15
N GLN A 207 7.51 7.75 -9.71
CA GLN A 207 6.62 7.99 -10.83
C GLN A 207 5.43 8.79 -10.29
N ASN A 208 5.39 10.09 -10.61
CA ASN A 208 4.23 10.97 -10.49
C ASN A 208 3.84 11.48 -9.08
N PRO A 209 4.51 12.53 -8.54
CA PRO A 209 4.15 13.16 -7.26
C PRO A 209 2.87 14.00 -7.27
N SER A 210 2.24 14.25 -8.43
CA SER A 210 1.01 15.06 -8.51
C SER A 210 -0.17 14.38 -7.83
N PRO A 211 -1.11 15.13 -7.22
CA PRO A 211 -2.31 14.56 -6.61
C PRO A 211 -3.17 13.85 -7.66
N ILE A 212 -3.94 12.85 -7.21
CA ILE A 212 -4.80 12.06 -8.11
C ILE A 212 -5.88 12.91 -8.79
N SER A 213 -6.34 13.98 -8.12
CA SER A 213 -7.29 14.96 -8.68
C SER A 213 -6.78 15.67 -9.94
N ALA A 214 -5.46 15.85 -10.07
CA ALA A 214 -4.87 16.44 -11.28
C ALA A 214 -4.70 15.42 -12.42
N LYS A 215 -4.85 14.12 -12.13
CA LYS A 215 -4.55 13.00 -13.03
C LYS A 215 -5.79 12.37 -13.64
N VAL A 216 -6.97 12.65 -13.11
CA VAL A 216 -8.25 12.07 -13.54
C VAL A 216 -9.14 13.18 -14.08
N SER A 217 -9.65 13.04 -15.30
CA SER A 217 -10.47 14.08 -15.94
C SER A 217 -11.88 14.17 -15.36
N ASN A 218 -12.47 13.04 -14.95
CA ASN A 218 -13.77 12.94 -14.27
C ASN A 218 -13.60 12.62 -12.77
N TYR A 219 -12.81 13.44 -12.08
CA TYR A 219 -12.46 13.20 -10.67
C TYR A 219 -13.67 13.15 -9.72
N ASP A 220 -14.69 13.98 -9.94
CA ASP A 220 -15.88 14.01 -9.10
C ASP A 220 -16.70 12.70 -9.22
N GLU A 221 -16.84 12.14 -10.43
CA GLU A 221 -17.47 10.84 -10.66
C GLU A 221 -16.70 9.71 -9.96
N MET A 222 -15.36 9.77 -9.99
CA MET A 222 -14.52 8.83 -9.25
C MET A 222 -14.78 8.91 -7.74
N LEU A 223 -14.89 10.10 -7.17
CA LEU A 223 -15.18 10.26 -5.74
C LEU A 223 -16.54 9.67 -5.36
N GLU A 224 -17.57 9.90 -6.17
CA GLU A 224 -18.90 9.33 -5.95
C GLU A 224 -18.90 7.80 -6.00
N ALA A 225 -18.20 7.21 -6.98
CA ALA A 225 -18.06 5.77 -7.12
C ALA A 225 -17.29 5.15 -5.94
N LEU A 226 -16.14 5.74 -5.57
CA LEU A 226 -15.33 5.27 -4.45
C LEU A 226 -16.07 5.36 -3.12
N ALA A 227 -16.87 6.40 -2.90
CA ALA A 227 -17.69 6.53 -1.69
C ALA A 227 -18.73 5.40 -1.53
N ARG A 228 -19.19 4.81 -2.64
CA ARG A 228 -20.10 3.65 -2.63
C ARG A 228 -19.35 2.34 -2.32
N LEU A 229 -18.12 2.19 -2.83
CA LEU A 229 -17.27 1.00 -2.62
C LEU A 229 -16.65 0.94 -1.20
N ASP A 230 -16.22 2.08 -0.65
CA ASP A 230 -15.60 2.18 0.68
C ASP A 230 -16.53 1.70 1.80
N ARG A 231 -17.85 1.83 1.62
CA ARG A 231 -18.86 1.37 2.59
C ARG A 231 -18.86 -0.14 2.84
N PHE A 232 -18.25 -0.94 1.96
CA PHE A 232 -18.38 -2.40 2.02
C PHE A 232 -17.08 -3.20 2.13
N ASP A 233 -15.90 -2.69 1.74
CA ASP A 233 -14.75 -3.62 1.54
C ASP A 233 -13.32 -3.10 1.83
N LEU A 234 -13.11 -1.92 2.43
CA LEU A 234 -11.74 -1.48 2.79
C LEU A 234 -11.13 -2.10 4.06
N THR A 235 -11.86 -2.99 4.75
CA THR A 235 -11.34 -3.70 5.94
C THR A 235 -10.59 -4.99 5.62
N ARG A 236 -10.55 -5.41 4.34
CA ARG A 236 -10.00 -6.71 3.91
C ARG A 236 -8.65 -6.67 3.22
N THR A 237 -8.12 -5.50 2.89
CA THR A 237 -6.72 -5.40 2.47
C THR A 237 -5.84 -5.57 3.71
N PRO A 238 -4.91 -6.53 3.75
CA PRO A 238 -3.99 -6.69 4.87
C PRO A 238 -2.96 -5.57 4.84
N ASN A 239 -3.40 -4.37 5.24
CA ASN A 239 -2.53 -3.36 5.79
C ASN A 239 -3.04 -3.14 7.21
N PHE A 240 -2.24 -3.59 8.18
CA PHE A 240 -2.51 -3.41 9.60
C PHE A 240 -2.64 -1.91 9.86
N GLU A 241 -3.88 -1.44 9.95
CA GLU A 241 -4.31 -0.06 9.97
C GLU A 241 -3.91 0.79 8.74
N PRO A 242 -4.83 1.59 8.18
CA PRO A 242 -4.45 2.64 7.25
C PRO A 242 -3.43 3.56 7.91
N ARG A 243 -2.24 3.73 7.31
CA ARG A 243 -1.23 4.72 7.75
C ARG A 243 -1.77 6.14 7.51
N ARG A 244 -2.69 6.59 8.35
CA ARG A 244 -3.13 7.99 8.38
C ARG A 244 -2.03 8.78 9.06
N GLY A 245 -1.49 9.78 8.35
CA GLY A 245 -0.60 10.75 8.97
C GLY A 245 -1.29 11.42 10.17
N PRO A 246 -0.52 12.02 11.10
CA PRO A 246 -1.10 12.70 12.26
C PRO A 246 -2.09 13.77 11.78
N ASN A 247 -3.33 13.71 12.26
CA ASN A 247 -4.40 14.63 11.91
C ASN A 247 -4.23 15.98 12.64
N VAL A 248 -3.07 16.62 12.47
CA VAL A 248 -2.67 17.83 13.20
C VAL A 248 -3.71 18.96 13.14
N PRO A 249 -4.41 19.21 12.02
CA PRO A 249 -5.44 20.25 11.97
C PRO A 249 -6.60 20.02 12.94
N SER A 250 -6.84 18.77 13.37
CA SER A 250 -7.86 18.47 14.38
C SER A 250 -7.37 18.67 15.82
N TYR A 251 -6.06 18.81 16.05
CA TYR A 251 -5.55 18.93 17.42
C TYR A 251 -5.88 20.32 17.96
N VAL A 252 -6.17 20.37 19.26
CA VAL A 252 -6.49 21.61 19.95
C VAL A 252 -5.54 21.79 21.12
N ALA A 253 -4.68 22.81 21.06
CA ALA A 253 -3.79 23.16 22.15
C ALA A 253 -4.45 24.19 23.06
N ALA A 254 -4.17 24.07 24.36
CA ALA A 254 -4.58 25.06 25.35
C ALA A 254 -3.95 26.42 25.04
N ALA A 255 -4.57 27.51 25.50
CA ALA A 255 -4.13 28.86 25.21
C ALA A 255 -2.77 29.17 25.87
N THR A 256 -2.64 28.73 27.12
CA THR A 256 -1.51 28.99 28.02
C THR A 256 -0.93 27.68 28.56
N SER A 257 -1.76 26.73 28.98
CA SER A 257 -1.30 25.47 29.54
C SER A 257 -0.53 24.62 28.54
N GLY A 258 0.41 23.81 29.04
CA GLY A 258 1.21 22.88 28.23
C GLY A 258 0.46 21.66 27.71
N LEU A 259 -0.84 21.77 27.43
CA LEU A 259 -1.69 20.65 27.04
C LEU A 259 -2.12 20.74 25.58
N ILE A 260 -2.14 19.60 24.91
CA ILE A 260 -2.73 19.46 23.58
C ILE A 260 -3.67 18.26 23.55
N TYR A 261 -4.91 18.51 23.15
CA TYR A 261 -5.93 17.50 22.98
C TYR A 261 -5.92 16.98 21.54
N LEU A 262 -5.92 15.66 21.39
CA LEU A 262 -6.02 14.94 20.12
C LEU A 262 -7.42 14.33 20.04
N PRO A 263 -8.40 15.01 19.43
CA PRO A 263 -9.77 14.53 19.41
C PRO A 263 -9.92 13.28 18.57
N ILE A 264 -10.86 12.44 18.99
CA ILE A 264 -11.35 11.31 18.23
C ILE A 264 -12.83 11.56 17.94
N LYS A 265 -13.25 11.32 16.70
CA LYS A 265 -14.65 11.50 16.28
C LYS A 265 -15.61 10.74 17.21
N SER A 266 -16.70 11.43 17.57
CA SER A 266 -17.72 10.95 18.51
C SER A 266 -17.19 10.69 19.93
N GLY A 267 -16.03 11.28 20.26
CA GLY A 267 -15.55 11.42 21.63
C GLY A 267 -16.27 12.57 22.37
N PRO A 268 -15.96 12.78 23.65
CA PRO A 268 -16.52 13.88 24.45
C PRO A 268 -15.84 15.23 24.11
N GLU A 269 -15.79 15.58 22.83
CA GLU A 269 -15.01 16.71 22.32
C GLU A 269 -15.44 18.04 22.96
N ASP A 270 -16.73 18.36 22.97
CA ASP A 270 -17.22 19.60 23.58
C ASP A 270 -16.89 19.71 25.06
N GLN A 271 -17.01 18.60 25.82
CA GLN A 271 -16.68 18.59 27.24
C GLN A 271 -15.19 18.87 27.47
N VAL A 272 -14.32 18.22 26.67
CA VAL A 272 -12.88 18.39 26.78
C VAL A 272 -12.45 19.79 26.36
N LEU A 273 -13.04 20.36 25.30
CA LEU A 273 -12.73 21.72 24.85
C LEU A 273 -13.18 22.78 25.86
N ASN A 274 -14.38 22.63 26.43
CA ASN A 274 -14.86 23.52 27.48
C ASN A 274 -13.97 23.43 28.73
N TRP A 275 -13.56 22.24 29.13
CA TRP A 275 -12.63 22.04 30.23
C TRP A 275 -11.25 22.67 29.95
N LEU A 276 -10.72 22.49 28.73
CA LEU A 276 -9.43 23.03 28.33
C LEU A 276 -9.42 24.57 28.33
N ALA A 277 -10.52 25.19 27.90
CA ALA A 277 -10.70 26.63 27.94
C ALA A 277 -10.84 27.15 29.39
N ALA A 278 -11.65 26.45 30.21
CA ALA A 278 -11.83 26.79 31.62
C ALA A 278 -10.54 26.65 32.44
N LEU A 279 -9.69 25.66 32.11
CA LEU A 279 -8.37 25.46 32.75
C LEU A 279 -7.48 26.70 32.62
N ASP A 280 -7.53 27.38 31.47
CA ASP A 280 -6.75 28.59 31.20
C ASP A 280 -7.52 29.89 31.50
N GLY A 281 -8.77 29.80 31.95
CA GLY A 281 -9.63 30.96 32.21
C GLY A 281 -9.97 31.77 30.96
N VAL A 282 -10.01 31.13 29.79
CA VAL A 282 -10.24 31.77 28.48
C VAL A 282 -11.53 31.27 27.83
N PRO A 283 -12.12 32.04 26.90
CA PRO A 283 -13.21 31.53 26.05
C PRO A 283 -12.71 30.44 25.09
N ARG A 284 -13.62 29.57 24.62
CA ARG A 284 -13.28 28.39 23.78
C ARG A 284 -12.59 28.79 22.47
N GLU A 285 -12.93 29.95 21.93
CA GLU A 285 -12.38 30.53 20.70
C GLU A 285 -10.91 30.94 20.85
N ALA A 286 -10.42 31.08 22.08
CA ALA A 286 -9.01 31.37 22.35
C ALA A 286 -8.13 30.10 22.38
N LEU A 287 -8.73 28.91 22.30
CA LEU A 287 -7.98 27.67 22.10
C LEU A 287 -7.32 27.66 20.72
N ARG A 288 -6.14 27.03 20.63
CA ARG A 288 -5.39 26.96 19.37
C ARG A 288 -5.77 25.71 18.61
N ASP A 289 -6.64 25.85 17.62
CA ASP A 289 -7.04 24.79 16.70
C ASP A 289 -6.39 24.93 15.32
N LYS A 290 -6.70 24.03 14.38
CA LYS A 290 -6.30 24.10 12.96
C LYS A 290 -4.80 24.27 12.71
N LEU A 291 -3.98 23.76 13.63
CA LEU A 291 -2.53 23.83 13.53
C LEU A 291 -2.03 23.10 12.28
N SER A 292 -1.08 23.70 11.57
CA SER A 292 -0.24 22.99 10.61
C SER A 292 0.84 22.17 11.34
N GLN A 293 1.48 21.22 10.64
CA GLN A 293 2.61 20.48 11.20
C GLN A 293 3.76 21.39 11.64
N LYS A 294 3.98 22.50 10.91
CA LYS A 294 5.03 23.48 11.24
C LYS A 294 4.70 24.21 12.54
N GLU A 295 3.46 24.66 12.70
CA GLU A 295 2.99 25.35 13.89
C GLU A 295 3.00 24.43 15.11
N LEU A 296 2.57 23.17 14.96
CA LEU A 296 2.65 22.19 16.03
C LEU A 296 4.11 21.98 16.50
N ARG A 297 5.05 21.82 15.55
CA ARG A 297 6.48 21.69 15.90
C ARG A 297 7.01 22.92 16.63
N GLN A 298 6.61 24.12 16.21
CA GLN A 298 6.99 25.36 16.88
C GLN A 298 6.38 25.47 18.27
N TRP A 299 5.11 25.12 18.44
CA TRP A 299 4.44 25.10 19.74
C TRP A 299 5.13 24.13 20.70
N LYS A 300 5.41 22.89 20.28
CA LYS A 300 6.12 21.89 21.10
C LYS A 300 7.50 22.37 21.58
N ARG A 301 8.22 23.13 20.76
CA ARG A 301 9.53 23.72 21.11
C ARG A 301 9.39 24.88 22.10
N LYS A 302 8.34 25.71 21.94
CA LYS A 302 8.05 26.85 22.83
C LYS A 302 7.41 26.43 24.16
N THR A 303 6.91 25.20 24.23
CA THR A 303 6.24 24.66 25.43
C THR A 303 6.95 23.38 25.91
N PRO A 304 8.15 23.49 26.53
CA PRO A 304 8.82 22.35 27.14
C PRO A 304 7.96 21.69 28.22
N GLY A 305 7.98 20.36 28.30
CA GLY A 305 7.17 19.61 29.26
C GLY A 305 5.71 19.40 28.83
N HIS A 306 5.32 19.82 27.62
CA HIS A 306 3.97 19.62 27.11
C HIS A 306 3.48 18.16 27.20
N ARG A 307 2.17 17.99 27.32
CA ARG A 307 1.49 16.69 27.33
C ARG A 307 0.39 16.65 26.28
N GLY A 308 0.42 15.62 25.45
CA GLY A 308 -0.65 15.29 24.53
C GLY A 308 -1.57 14.25 25.16
N PHE A 309 -2.89 14.42 24.99
CA PHE A 309 -3.85 13.46 25.50
C PHE A 309 -5.06 13.31 24.58
N THR A 310 -5.76 12.19 24.74
CA THR A 310 -7.03 11.86 24.13
C THR A 310 -7.94 11.34 25.24
N VAL A 311 -9.23 11.66 25.18
CA VAL A 311 -10.23 11.09 26.08
C VAL A 311 -11.08 10.10 25.31
N LEU A 312 -11.04 8.85 25.74
CA LEU A 312 -11.84 7.78 25.17
C LEU A 312 -13.16 7.65 25.91
N ARG A 313 -14.24 7.49 25.16
CA ARG A 313 -15.54 7.04 25.68
C ARG A 313 -15.62 5.53 25.54
N HIS A 314 -16.37 4.86 26.41
CA HIS A 314 -16.68 3.44 26.27
C HIS A 314 -17.15 3.14 24.82
N PRO A 315 -16.59 2.12 24.14
CA PRO A 315 -16.82 1.91 22.70
C PRO A 315 -18.30 1.85 22.31
N ALA A 316 -19.13 1.15 23.10
CA ALA A 316 -20.57 1.07 22.84
C ALA A 316 -21.28 2.43 22.92
N LEU A 317 -20.93 3.27 23.90
CA LEU A 317 -21.51 4.60 24.05
C LEU A 317 -21.01 5.56 22.96
N ARG A 318 -19.78 5.37 22.49
CA ARG A 318 -19.22 6.12 21.36
C ARG A 318 -19.93 5.76 20.05
N ALA A 319 -20.17 4.48 19.80
CA ALA A 319 -20.91 4.02 18.63
C ALA A 319 -22.36 4.52 18.65
N HIS A 320 -23.04 4.42 19.79
CA HIS A 320 -24.39 4.93 19.97
C HIS A 320 -24.47 6.44 19.75
N ASP A 321 -23.55 7.22 20.34
CA ASP A 321 -23.50 8.67 20.15
C ASP A 321 -23.25 9.08 18.69
N ALA A 322 -22.33 8.39 18.00
CA ALA A 322 -22.08 8.58 16.58
C ALA A 322 -23.35 8.30 15.75
N PHE A 323 -24.04 7.20 16.04
CA PHE A 323 -25.29 6.84 15.39
C PHE A 323 -26.36 7.90 15.64
N CYS A 324 -26.60 8.28 16.90
CA CYS A 324 -27.61 9.28 17.24
C CYS A 324 -27.36 10.64 16.56
N ARG A 325 -26.12 11.13 16.58
CA ARG A 325 -25.78 12.49 16.08
C ARG A 325 -25.62 12.59 14.58
N HIS A 326 -25.12 11.53 13.93
CA HIS A 326 -24.72 11.60 12.52
C HIS A 326 -25.59 10.74 11.61
N ILE A 327 -26.40 9.84 12.16
CA ILE A 327 -27.19 8.87 11.37
C ILE A 327 -28.68 8.97 11.72
N LEU A 328 -29.04 9.09 13.00
CA LEU A 328 -30.43 8.98 13.47
C LEU A 328 -31.24 10.28 13.37
N THR A 329 -30.61 11.46 13.51
CA THR A 329 -31.35 12.73 13.59
C THR A 329 -31.76 13.30 12.24
N THR A 330 -33.07 13.53 12.07
CA THR A 330 -33.65 14.55 11.18
C THR A 330 -34.87 15.22 11.85
N GLY A 331 -34.62 16.05 12.88
CA GLY A 331 -35.64 16.96 13.44
C GLY A 331 -36.71 16.33 14.35
N GLU A 332 -37.56 17.19 14.90
CA GLU A 332 -38.42 16.86 16.04
C GLU A 332 -39.52 15.85 15.69
N GLY A 333 -39.46 14.67 16.32
CA GLY A 333 -40.42 13.57 16.18
C GLY A 333 -39.96 12.32 15.41
N SER A 334 -38.68 12.15 15.07
CA SER A 334 -38.22 11.00 14.25
C SER A 334 -38.47 9.63 14.93
N TYR A 335 -39.02 8.62 14.24
CA TYR A 335 -38.45 7.85 13.11
C TYR A 335 -39.24 7.87 11.77
N ARG A 336 -38.47 7.65 10.68
CA ARG A 336 -38.77 7.23 9.27
C ARG A 336 -38.79 8.36 8.23
N GLN A 337 -38.19 8.21 7.04
CA GLN A 337 -37.90 6.99 6.25
C GLN A 337 -36.45 6.54 6.20
#